data_AF-A0A0H3H3T7-F1
#
_entry.id   AF-A0A0H3H3T7-F1
#
_cell.length_a   1.000
_cell.length_b   1.000
_cell.length_c   1.000
_cell.angle_alpha   90.00
_cell.angle_beta   90.00
_cell.angle_gamma   90.00
#
_symmetry.space_group_name_H-M   'P 1'
#
loop_
_entity.id
_entity.type
_entity.pdbx_description
1 polymer ?
#
loop_
_entity_poly.entity_id
_entity_poly.type
_entity_poly.pdbx_seq_one_letter_code
_entity_poly.pdbx_strand_id
1 'polypeptide(L)'
;MTKSTSDLVVERFYSALDPETETSLTPEQKRGIEQALVRSSLASRHRIDFRHSFPFLHRRYFVVFLCGRDLRKIPRESTLLGRIFSTLAITIAVLFAILAVLLALYMLKSALGIDVFKNFHVGIWTWFVNLHDKVN
;
A
#
# COMPACT_ATOMS: atom_id res chain seq x y z
N MET A 1 -3.85 37.13 -22.12
CA MET A 1 -4.79 36.50 -21.17
C MET A 1 -4.43 35.02 -21.06
N THR A 2 -4.12 34.52 -19.87
CA THR A 2 -3.86 33.09 -19.63
C THR A 2 -5.19 32.34 -19.59
N LYS A 3 -5.39 31.36 -20.48
CA LYS A 3 -6.61 30.51 -20.51
C LYS A 3 -6.77 29.78 -19.18
N SER A 4 -8.00 29.66 -18.68
CA SER A 4 -8.26 28.90 -17.45
C SER A 4 -8.05 27.40 -17.70
N THR A 5 -7.78 26.62 -16.65
CA THR A 5 -7.61 25.17 -16.79
C THR A 5 -8.86 24.49 -17.38
N SER A 6 -10.05 24.99 -17.06
CA SER A 6 -11.31 24.50 -17.64
C SER A 6 -11.36 24.71 -19.15
N ASP A 7 -10.93 25.88 -19.63
CA ASP A 7 -10.96 26.20 -21.06
C ASP A 7 -10.00 25.30 -21.84
N LEU A 8 -8.82 25.01 -21.27
CA LEU A 8 -7.84 24.11 -21.87
C LEU A 8 -8.36 22.67 -21.99
N VAL A 9 -9.16 22.20 -21.02
CA VAL A 9 -9.76 20.86 -21.06
C VAL A 9 -10.82 20.78 -22.15
N VAL A 10 -11.68 21.80 -22.26
CA VAL A 10 -12.72 21.88 -23.28
C VAL A 10 -12.12 21.98 -24.68
N GLU A 11 -11.12 22.83 -24.88
CA GLU A 11 -10.43 22.99 -26.16
C GLU A 11 -9.73 21.70 -26.60
N ARG A 12 -9.04 21.01 -25.68
CA ARG A 12 -8.43 19.70 -25.97
C ARG A 12 -9.45 18.63 -26.34
N PHE A 13 -10.64 18.66 -25.73
CA PHE A 13 -11.70 17.72 -26.05
C PHE A 13 -12.21 17.94 -27.49
N TYR A 14 -12.59 19.16 -27.84
CA TYR A 14 -13.13 19.44 -29.19
C TYR A 14 -12.08 19.31 -30.29
N SER A 15 -10.81 19.65 -30.02
CA SER A 15 -9.73 19.42 -31.00
C SER A 15 -9.41 17.94 -31.26
N ALA A 16 -9.80 17.04 -30.34
CA ALA A 16 -9.68 15.59 -30.53
C ALA A 16 -10.98 14.96 -31.07
N LEU A 17 -12.08 15.71 -31.11
CA LEU A 17 -13.36 15.22 -31.58
C LEU A 17 -13.37 15.23 -33.12
N ASP A 18 -14.02 14.22 -33.70
CA ASP A 18 -14.23 14.19 -35.14
C ASP A 18 -15.12 15.39 -35.59
N PRO A 19 -14.78 16.11 -36.67
CA PRO A 19 -15.51 17.29 -37.11
C PRO A 19 -16.99 17.04 -37.48
N GLU A 20 -17.31 15.88 -38.08
CA GLU A 20 -18.70 15.53 -38.38
C GLU A 20 -19.49 15.31 -37.09
N THR A 21 -18.86 14.68 -36.11
CA THR A 21 -19.45 14.51 -34.78
C THR A 21 -19.67 15.86 -34.09
N GLU A 22 -18.69 16.77 -34.13
CA GLU A 22 -18.80 18.09 -33.48
C GLU A 22 -19.94 18.95 -34.04
N THR A 23 -20.14 18.90 -35.37
CA THR A 23 -21.21 19.63 -36.04
C THR A 23 -22.59 19.02 -35.81
N SER A 24 -22.65 17.71 -35.55
CA SER A 24 -23.90 17.01 -35.22
C SER A 24 -24.44 17.31 -33.81
N LEU A 25 -23.60 17.84 -32.91
CA LEU A 25 -23.98 18.13 -31.52
C LEU A 25 -24.82 19.41 -31.38
N THR A 26 -25.94 19.32 -30.68
CA THR A 26 -26.78 20.49 -30.35
C THR A 26 -26.11 21.39 -29.29
N PRO A 27 -26.49 22.68 -29.21
CA PRO A 27 -25.96 23.59 -28.19
C PRO A 27 -26.18 23.11 -26.75
N GLU A 28 -27.32 22.47 -26.46
CA GLU A 28 -27.62 21.90 -25.14
C GLU A 28 -26.69 20.73 -24.82
N GLN A 29 -26.42 19.87 -25.80
CA GLN A 29 -25.50 18.74 -25.66
C GLN A 29 -24.07 19.22 -25.40
N LYS A 30 -23.60 20.23 -26.16
CA LYS A 30 -22.29 20.86 -25.96
C LYS A 30 -22.12 21.40 -24.54
N ARG A 31 -23.11 22.14 -24.03
CA ARG A 31 -23.11 22.61 -22.63
C ARG A 31 -23.08 21.48 -21.61
N GLY A 32 -23.83 20.42 -21.83
CA GLY A 32 -23.83 19.24 -20.95
C GLY A 32 -22.46 18.56 -20.89
N ILE A 33 -21.82 18.40 -22.05
CA ILE A 33 -20.48 17.82 -22.20
C ILE A 33 -19.43 18.69 -21.50
N GLU A 34 -19.44 20.00 -21.73
CA GLU A 34 -18.52 20.95 -21.10
C GLU A 34 -18.63 20.91 -19.57
N GLN A 35 -19.85 20.92 -19.02
CA GLN A 35 -20.06 20.84 -17.58
C GLN A 35 -19.56 19.50 -17.00
N ALA A 36 -19.78 18.40 -17.71
CA ALA A 36 -19.28 17.09 -17.29
C ALA A 36 -17.75 17.01 -17.34
N LEU A 37 -17.11 17.57 -18.37
CA LEU A 37 -15.65 17.67 -18.52
C LEU A 37 -15.02 18.51 -17.41
N VAL A 38 -15.60 19.67 -17.11
CA VAL A 38 -15.10 20.54 -16.03
C VAL A 38 -15.24 19.85 -14.68
N ARG A 39 -16.38 19.22 -14.37
CA ARG A 39 -16.57 18.50 -13.10
C ARG A 39 -15.66 17.29 -12.95
N SER A 40 -15.49 16.49 -14.00
CA SER A 40 -14.65 15.29 -13.97
C SER A 40 -13.15 15.63 -13.89
N SER A 41 -12.69 16.65 -14.61
CA SER A 41 -11.31 17.11 -14.55
C SER A 41 -10.93 17.71 -13.19
N LEU A 42 -11.85 18.45 -12.54
CA LEU A 42 -11.65 18.95 -11.18
C LEU A 42 -11.59 17.82 -10.14
N ALA A 43 -12.39 16.77 -10.31
CA ALA A 43 -12.36 15.59 -9.44
C ALA A 43 -11.08 14.76 -9.60
N SER A 44 -10.44 14.81 -10.78
CA SER A 44 -9.16 14.14 -11.04
C SER A 44 -7.93 14.93 -10.56
N ARG A 45 -8.11 16.11 -9.94
CA ARG A 45 -6.98 16.87 -9.38
C ARG A 45 -6.42 16.16 -8.15
N HIS A 46 -5.39 15.36 -8.36
CA HIS A 46 -4.47 14.99 -7.29
C HIS A 46 -3.63 16.23 -6.95
N ARG A 47 -3.57 16.62 -5.67
CA ARG A 47 -2.79 17.80 -5.23
C ARG A 47 -1.30 17.63 -5.54
N ILE A 48 -0.83 16.38 -5.56
CA ILE A 48 0.54 16.01 -5.89
C ILE A 48 0.47 14.81 -6.85
N ASP A 49 0.78 15.06 -8.13
CA ASP A 49 0.94 14.03 -9.15
C ASP A 49 2.37 14.14 -9.71
N PHE A 50 3.28 13.31 -9.21
CA PHE A 50 4.63 13.20 -9.72
C PHE A 50 4.73 11.94 -10.56
N ARG A 51 4.87 12.11 -11.87
CA ARG A 51 5.11 11.01 -12.81
C ARG A 51 6.42 11.29 -13.52
N HIS A 52 7.43 10.50 -13.18
CA HIS A 52 8.71 10.58 -13.84
C HIS A 52 8.95 9.29 -14.61
N SER A 53 9.25 9.41 -15.89
CA SER A 53 9.67 8.28 -16.73
C SER A 53 11.14 8.46 -17.04
N PHE A 54 11.94 7.43 -16.78
CA PHE A 54 13.35 7.44 -17.11
C PHE A 54 13.72 6.19 -17.93
N PRO A 55 14.57 6.34 -18.95
CA PRO A 55 15.13 5.21 -19.66
C PRO A 55 16.20 4.53 -18.79
N PHE A 56 16.19 3.20 -18.72
CA PHE A 56 17.26 2.43 -18.11
C PHE A 56 17.53 1.16 -18.93
N LEU A 57 18.76 1.03 -19.42
CA LEU A 57 19.15 0.08 -20.48
C LEU A 57 18.20 0.21 -21.70
N HIS A 58 17.52 -0.88 -22.06
CA HIS A 58 16.66 -1.01 -23.25
C HIS A 58 15.17 -0.92 -22.90
N ARG A 59 14.84 -0.48 -21.68
CA ARG A 59 13.46 -0.38 -21.19
C ARG A 59 13.20 0.98 -20.59
N ARG A 60 11.94 1.41 -20.62
CA ARG A 60 11.48 2.62 -19.94
C ARG A 60 10.82 2.21 -18.63
N TYR A 61 11.28 2.81 -17.55
CA TYR A 61 10.70 2.64 -16.23
C TYR A 61 10.00 3.92 -15.84
N PHE A 62 8.94 3.78 -15.05
CA PHE A 62 8.18 4.92 -14.55
C PHE A 62 8.08 4.84 -13.03
N VAL A 63 8.19 6.01 -12.40
CA VAL A 63 7.91 6.21 -10.98
C VAL A 63 6.73 7.16 -10.90
N VAL A 64 5.68 6.70 -10.22
CA VAL A 64 4.45 7.47 -10.00
C VAL A 64 4.27 7.63 -8.50
N PHE A 65 4.24 8.88 -8.05
CA PHE A 65 3.90 9.26 -6.69
C PHE A 65 2.65 10.12 -6.73
N LEU A 66 1.56 9.56 -6.23
CA LEU A 66 0.26 10.19 -6.13
C LEU A 66 -0.05 10.43 -4.66
N CYS A 67 -0.23 11.69 -4.27
CA CYS A 67 -0.66 12.04 -2.92
C CYS A 67 -1.85 12.99 -2.99
N GLY A 68 -2.93 12.61 -2.32
CA GLY A 68 -4.19 13.36 -2.32
C GLY A 68 -5.28 12.66 -1.51
N ARG A 69 -6.35 13.40 -1.24
CA ARG A 69 -7.52 12.89 -0.51
C ARG A 69 -8.30 11.95 -1.42
N ASP A 70 -8.59 10.73 -0.96
CA ASP A 70 -9.47 9.83 -1.70
C ASP A 70 -10.91 10.33 -1.60
N LEU A 71 -11.51 10.65 -2.74
CA LEU A 71 -12.88 11.16 -2.87
C LEU A 71 -13.82 10.10 -3.50
N ARG A 72 -13.33 8.88 -3.71
CA ARG A 72 -14.12 7.80 -4.31
C ARG A 72 -15.16 7.31 -3.32
N LYS A 73 -16.39 7.12 -3.78
CA LYS A 73 -17.51 6.57 -2.97
C LYS A 73 -17.38 5.07 -2.72
N ILE A 74 -16.63 4.36 -3.56
CA ILE A 74 -16.45 2.91 -3.48
C ILE A 74 -14.95 2.65 -3.29
N PRO A 75 -14.52 2.18 -2.10
CA PRO A 75 -13.14 1.80 -1.88
C PRO A 75 -12.79 0.61 -2.79
N ARG A 76 -11.65 0.70 -3.48
CA ARG A 76 -11.10 -0.47 -4.18
C ARG A 76 -10.57 -1.43 -3.12
N GLU A 77 -11.09 -2.65 -3.10
CA GLU A 77 -10.68 -3.66 -2.14
C GLU A 77 -9.22 -4.07 -2.32
N SER A 78 -8.51 -4.14 -1.19
CA SER A 78 -7.12 -4.54 -0.97
C SER A 78 -6.04 -3.69 -1.66
N THR A 79 -5.52 -2.73 -0.90
CA THR A 79 -4.20 -2.16 -1.18
C THR A 79 -3.15 -3.27 -1.04
N LEU A 80 -2.23 -3.36 -2.01
CA LEU A 80 -1.06 -4.24 -1.98
C LEU A 80 -0.35 -4.20 -0.61
N LEU A 81 -0.30 -3.01 -0.01
CA LEU A 81 0.19 -2.77 1.35
C LEU A 81 -0.54 -3.59 2.42
N GLY A 82 -1.87 -3.60 2.41
CA GLY A 82 -2.66 -4.43 3.34
C GLY A 82 -2.28 -5.91 3.25
N ARG A 83 -2.09 -6.41 2.02
CA ARG A 83 -1.66 -7.81 1.81
C ARG A 83 -0.25 -8.07 2.35
N ILE A 84 0.71 -7.15 2.14
CA ILE A 84 2.07 -7.26 2.71
C ILE A 84 2.03 -7.28 4.24
N PHE A 85 1.30 -6.34 4.86
CA PHE A 85 1.21 -6.27 6.32
C PHE A 85 0.55 -7.52 6.92
N SER A 86 -0.51 -8.02 6.30
CA SER A 86 -1.15 -9.27 6.73
C SER A 86 -0.22 -10.47 6.63
N THR A 87 0.49 -10.64 5.50
CA THR A 87 1.44 -11.75 5.34
C THR A 87 2.61 -11.65 6.32
N LEU A 88 3.12 -10.45 6.56
CA LEU A 88 4.19 -10.22 7.53
C LEU A 88 3.74 -10.53 8.97
N ALA A 89 2.55 -10.06 9.36
CA ALA A 89 1.99 -10.31 10.68
C ALA A 89 1.78 -11.81 10.94
N ILE A 90 1.23 -12.54 9.96
CA ILE A 90 1.07 -14.00 10.05
C ILE A 90 2.43 -14.69 10.17
N THR A 91 3.41 -14.28 9.38
CA THR A 91 4.76 -14.88 9.42
C THR A 91 5.41 -14.68 10.79
N ILE A 92 5.35 -13.47 11.35
CA ILE A 92 5.88 -13.17 12.69
C ILE A 92 5.15 -13.99 13.76
N ALA A 93 3.81 -14.08 13.69
CA ALA A 93 3.03 -14.86 14.63
C ALA A 93 3.40 -16.35 14.62
N VAL A 94 3.61 -16.92 13.43
CA VAL A 94 4.04 -18.32 13.27
C VAL A 94 5.45 -18.52 13.83
N LEU A 95 6.39 -17.64 13.52
CA LEU A 95 7.75 -17.73 14.06
C LEU A 95 7.77 -17.63 15.58
N PHE A 96 6.97 -16.72 16.15
CA PHE A 96 6.84 -16.57 17.59
C PHE A 96 6.24 -17.84 18.23
N ALA A 97 5.21 -18.43 17.62
CA ALA A 97 4.62 -19.68 18.10
C ALA A 97 5.63 -20.84 18.09
N ILE A 98 6.42 -20.99 17.01
CA ILE A 98 7.48 -22.00 16.92
C ILE A 98 8.52 -21.77 18.02
N LEU A 99 8.97 -20.53 18.22
CA LEU A 99 9.95 -20.20 19.26
C LEU A 99 9.41 -20.50 20.66
N ALA A 100 8.14 -20.18 20.93
CA ALA A 100 7.49 -20.48 22.21
C ALA A 100 7.41 -21.98 22.48
N VAL A 101 7.07 -22.79 21.47
CA VAL A 101 7.07 -24.26 21.58
C VAL A 101 8.47 -24.79 21.84
N LEU A 102 9.48 -24.33 21.10
CA LEU A 102 10.88 -24.73 21.33
C LEU A 102 11.36 -24.36 22.73
N LEU A 103 11.01 -23.16 23.21
CA LEU A 103 11.34 -22.71 24.55
C LEU A 103 10.66 -23.57 25.62
N ALA A 104 9.37 -23.90 25.44
CA ALA A 104 8.63 -24.78 26.36
C ALA A 104 9.25 -26.18 26.41
N LEU A 105 9.61 -26.76 25.26
CA LEU A 105 10.31 -28.05 25.18
C LEU A 105 11.69 -27.97 25.83
N TYR A 106 12.42 -26.87 25.65
CA TYR A 106 13.71 -26.65 26.30
C TYR A 106 13.58 -26.56 27.82
N MET A 107 12.58 -25.82 28.33
CA MET A 107 12.28 -25.73 29.76
C MET A 107 11.92 -27.10 30.34
N LEU A 108 11.05 -27.86 29.67
CA LEU A 108 10.65 -29.20 30.09
C LEU A 108 11.86 -30.15 30.17
N LYS A 109 12.69 -30.15 29.12
CA LYS A 109 13.95 -30.91 29.12
C LYS A 109 14.86 -30.50 30.28
N SER A 110 15.03 -29.19 30.50
CA SER A 110 15.91 -28.67 31.56
C SER A 110 15.40 -29.02 32.96
N ALA A 111 14.08 -29.05 33.17
CA ALA A 111 13.48 -29.47 34.43
C ALA A 111 13.63 -30.99 34.68
N LEU A 112 13.62 -31.80 33.63
CA LEU A 112 13.83 -33.26 33.71
C LEU A 112 15.31 -33.67 33.88
N GLY A 113 16.25 -32.72 33.83
CA GLY A 113 17.69 -33.01 33.98
C GLY A 113 18.31 -33.80 32.81
N ILE A 114 17.65 -33.85 31.65
CA ILE A 114 18.13 -34.60 30.49
C ILE A 114 19.17 -33.78 29.71
N ASP A 115 20.43 -34.19 29.77
CA ASP A 115 21.53 -33.54 29.06
C ASP A 115 21.72 -34.04 27.62
N VAL A 116 21.10 -33.37 26.66
CA VAL A 116 21.30 -33.67 25.21
C VAL A 116 22.63 -33.11 24.69
N PHE A 117 23.19 -32.09 25.34
CA PHE A 117 24.49 -31.51 24.99
C PHE A 117 25.37 -31.47 26.22
N LYS A 118 26.33 -32.40 26.32
CA LYS A 118 27.18 -32.60 27.51
C LYS A 118 27.99 -31.37 27.97
N ASN A 119 28.05 -30.30 27.17
CA ASN A 119 28.87 -29.11 27.45
C ASN A 119 28.18 -27.77 27.12
N PHE A 120 26.86 -27.74 26.87
CA PHE A 120 26.18 -26.50 26.50
C PHE A 120 24.79 -26.38 27.12
N HIS A 121 24.65 -25.43 28.03
CA HIS A 121 23.39 -25.04 28.66
C HIS A 121 23.15 -23.56 28.41
N VAL A 122 21.93 -23.20 27.98
CA VAL A 122 21.57 -21.80 27.67
C VAL A 122 21.30 -20.98 28.95
N GLY A 123 21.15 -21.64 30.11
CA GLY A 123 21.01 -20.97 31.42
C GLY A 123 19.64 -20.33 31.72
N ILE A 124 18.68 -20.41 30.79
CA ILE A 124 17.34 -19.80 30.96
C ILE A 124 16.58 -20.38 32.17
N TRP A 125 16.73 -21.68 32.45
CA TRP A 125 16.07 -22.34 33.58
C TRP A 125 16.64 -21.84 34.92
N THR A 126 17.97 -21.75 35.02
CA THR A 126 18.65 -21.21 36.19
C THR A 126 18.26 -19.76 36.45
N TRP A 127 18.14 -18.95 35.39
CA TRP A 127 17.63 -17.58 35.49
C TRP A 127 16.17 -17.55 36.01
N PHE A 128 15.30 -18.42 35.48
CA PHE A 128 13.89 -18.49 35.88
C PHE A 128 13.72 -18.90 37.36
N VAL A 129 14.44 -19.93 37.81
CA VAL A 129 14.44 -20.36 39.22
C VAL A 129 14.95 -19.24 40.14
N ASN A 130 16.09 -18.63 39.80
CA ASN A 130 16.62 -17.50 40.57
C ASN A 130 15.68 -16.28 40.61
N LEU A 131 14.87 -16.06 39.57
CA LEU A 131 13.87 -15.01 39.56
C LEU A 131 12.73 -15.32 40.52
N HIS A 132 12.23 -16.56 40.52
CA HIS A 132 11.18 -17.02 41.42
C HIS A 132 11.63 -16.99 42.89
N ASP A 133 12.87 -17.43 43.18
CA ASP A 133 13.44 -17.46 44.53
C ASP A 133 13.77 -16.07 45.11
N LYS A 134 13.84 -15.03 44.27
CA LYS A 134 13.99 -13.63 44.70
C LYS A 134 12.67 -12.93 44.99
N VAL A 135 11.56 -13.49 44.52
CA VAL A 135 10.22 -12.89 44.63
C VAL A 135 9.45 -13.46 45.83
N ASN A 136 9.88 -14.62 46.36
CA ASN A 136 9.45 -15.17 47.64
C ASN A 136 10.45 -14.82 48.76
#